data_AF-A0A932UCB9-F1
#
_entry.id   AF-A0A932UCB9-F1
#
_cell.length_a   1.000
_cell.length_b   1.000
_cell.length_c   1.000
_cell.angle_alpha   90.00
_cell.angle_beta   90.00
_cell.angle_gamma   90.00
#
_symmetry.space_group_name_H-M   'P 1'
#
loop_
_entity.id
_entity.type
_entity.pdbx_description
1 polymer ?
#
loop_
_entity_poly.entity_id
_entity_poly.type
_entity_poly.pdbx_seq_one_letter_code
_entity_poly.pdbx_strand_id
1 'polypeptide(L)'
;MELRRIVGEWPVLLARLTAAEVAGATSLARSCRPIEAERLWDGKLVVVLGCWHAAELERLGREPLRSQLEERLGKLLEEKIELVITRWPGGFLDERASEPRVAGETGASPAESNDGDLSNLEDADLSAPPDPLAGLPADAHAEAAKCESAIQRLFFATAYRRGLRLVCQYDVLIYRLDFADLSATVGAEVSGWDWHRRSQPGITPRDRELELGSEGWQVRWFAGAEVLDDVEGCVDVVEDLIAASSTLRSPEVYHDPRALRRAQQMRGYRRSGAATPSPEPSWEERDWEERDRDDAHRDERDD
;
A
#
# COMPACT_ATOMS: atom_id res chain seq x y z
N MET A 1 4.48 9.76 2.41
CA MET A 1 4.96 10.30 3.72
C MET A 1 3.86 10.32 4.78
N GLU A 2 2.63 10.70 4.43
CA GLU A 2 1.51 10.82 5.39
C GLU A 2 1.27 9.56 6.22
N LEU A 3 1.26 8.37 5.61
CA LEU A 3 1.05 7.12 6.35
C LEU A 3 2.07 6.92 7.47
N ARG A 4 3.36 7.20 7.24
CA ARG A 4 4.40 7.06 8.28
C ARG A 4 4.15 8.00 9.46
N ARG A 5 3.72 9.24 9.19
CA ARG A 5 3.32 10.20 10.23
C ARG A 5 2.16 9.65 11.04
N ILE A 6 1.08 9.25 10.37
CA ILE A 6 -0.13 8.74 11.04
C ILE A 6 0.16 7.48 11.85
N VAL A 7 0.92 6.53 11.31
CA VAL A 7 1.31 5.31 12.04
C VAL A 7 2.14 5.63 13.28
N GLY A 8 3.09 6.56 13.17
CA GLY A 8 3.92 6.98 14.30
C GLY A 8 3.12 7.68 15.41
N GLU A 9 2.13 8.48 15.05
CA GLU A 9 1.28 9.20 16.00
C GLU A 9 0.08 8.38 16.51
N TRP A 10 -0.23 7.25 15.87
CA TRP A 10 -1.45 6.47 16.14
C TRP A 10 -1.69 6.12 17.61
N PRO A 11 -0.69 5.65 18.40
CA PRO A 11 -0.90 5.37 19.82
C PRO A 11 -1.32 6.61 20.62
N VAL A 12 -0.75 7.77 20.30
CA VAL A 12 -1.06 9.04 20.96
C VAL A 12 -2.45 9.52 20.58
N LEU A 13 -2.81 9.42 19.30
CA LEU A 13 -4.16 9.75 18.81
C LEU A 13 -5.22 8.90 19.51
N LEU A 14 -5.01 7.58 19.59
CA LEU A 14 -5.91 6.68 20.30
C LEU A 14 -6.04 7.04 21.80
N ALA A 15 -4.92 7.28 22.48
CA ALA A 15 -4.94 7.67 23.88
C ALA A 15 -5.75 8.96 24.12
N ARG A 16 -5.61 9.95 23.22
CA ARG A 16 -6.38 11.21 23.27
C ARG A 16 -7.86 10.99 23.00
N LEU A 17 -8.22 10.16 22.03
CA LEU A 17 -9.63 9.81 21.74
C LEU A 17 -10.28 9.09 22.93
N THR A 18 -9.57 8.14 23.55
CA THR A 18 -10.05 7.42 24.73
C THR A 18 -10.20 8.35 25.92
N ALA A 19 -9.23 9.23 26.19
CA ALA A 19 -9.29 10.19 27.29
C ALA A 19 -10.42 11.21 27.12
N ALA A 20 -10.77 11.56 25.88
CA ALA A 20 -11.91 12.42 25.56
C ALA A 20 -13.25 11.67 25.50
N GLU A 21 -13.28 10.38 25.89
CA GLU A 21 -14.45 9.50 25.89
C GLU A 21 -15.19 9.48 24.54
N VAL A 22 -14.45 9.58 23.44
CA VAL A 22 -15.04 9.52 22.10
C VAL A 22 -15.62 8.13 21.87
N ALA A 23 -16.87 8.05 21.43
CA ALA A 23 -17.50 6.77 21.14
C ALA A 23 -16.66 6.00 20.11
N GLY A 24 -16.50 4.69 20.32
CA GLY A 24 -15.72 3.83 19.41
C GLY A 24 -14.20 3.93 19.54
N ALA A 25 -13.64 4.82 20.39
CA ALA A 25 -12.18 4.93 20.57
C ALA A 25 -11.54 3.61 21.04
N THR A 26 -12.15 2.93 22.03
CA THR A 26 -11.70 1.62 22.51
C THR A 26 -11.77 0.56 21.42
N SER A 27 -12.83 0.58 20.60
CA SER A 27 -12.97 -0.31 19.45
C SER A 27 -11.84 -0.09 18.45
N LEU A 28 -11.59 1.16 18.04
CA LEU A 28 -10.48 1.51 17.15
C LEU A 28 -9.12 1.02 17.67
N ALA A 29 -8.85 1.22 18.96
CA ALA A 29 -7.59 0.81 19.56
C ALA A 29 -7.39 -0.71 19.50
N ARG A 30 -8.46 -1.46 19.73
CA ARG A 30 -8.45 -2.93 19.76
C ARG A 30 -8.45 -3.56 18.37
N SER A 31 -9.16 -2.98 17.40
CA SER A 31 -9.49 -3.69 16.16
C SER A 31 -9.05 -2.98 14.89
N CYS A 32 -8.43 -1.79 14.96
CA CYS A 32 -8.05 -1.02 13.77
C CYS A 32 -6.59 -0.55 13.77
N ARG A 33 -5.99 -0.48 12.57
CA ARG A 33 -4.69 0.16 12.34
C ARG A 33 -4.73 0.99 11.05
N PRO A 34 -3.97 2.10 10.98
CA PRO A 34 -3.77 2.80 9.71
C PRO A 34 -3.05 1.88 8.72
N ILE A 35 -3.61 1.73 7.53
CA ILE A 35 -3.04 0.89 6.46
C ILE A 35 -2.66 1.70 5.22
N GLU A 36 -3.29 2.86 5.03
CA GLU A 36 -3.03 3.80 3.95
C GLU A 36 -3.36 5.22 4.39
N ALA A 37 -2.63 6.21 3.87
CA ALA A 37 -2.98 7.61 4.07
C ALA A 37 -2.47 8.45 2.89
N GLU A 38 -3.39 9.21 2.29
CA GLU A 38 -3.15 9.94 1.03
C GLU A 38 -3.71 11.37 1.16
N ARG A 39 -2.92 12.35 0.72
CA ARG A 39 -3.39 13.73 0.60
C ARG A 39 -3.95 13.94 -0.80
N LEU A 40 -5.19 14.41 -0.86
CA LEU A 40 -5.87 14.79 -2.08
C LEU A 40 -5.43 16.18 -2.54
N TRP A 41 -5.70 16.48 -3.80
CA TRP A 41 -5.35 17.76 -4.43
C TRP A 41 -6.10 18.96 -3.82
N ASP A 42 -7.24 18.74 -3.17
CA ASP A 42 -7.99 19.78 -2.44
C ASP A 42 -7.44 20.02 -1.02
N GLY A 43 -6.32 19.36 -0.68
CA GLY A 43 -5.66 19.41 0.62
C GLY A 43 -6.23 18.45 1.67
N LYS A 44 -7.35 17.77 1.39
CA LYS A 44 -7.96 16.82 2.32
C LYS A 44 -7.09 15.57 2.48
N LEU A 45 -6.94 15.08 3.70
CA LEU A 45 -6.20 13.86 4.02
C LEU A 45 -7.14 12.66 4.14
N VAL A 46 -7.06 11.70 3.24
CA VAL A 46 -7.74 10.41 3.39
C VAL A 46 -6.93 9.54 4.34
N VAL A 47 -7.56 9.05 5.40
CA VAL A 47 -6.98 8.09 6.34
C VAL A 47 -7.76 6.79 6.25
N VAL A 48 -7.07 5.72 5.88
CA VAL A 48 -7.68 4.39 5.74
C VAL A 48 -7.26 3.52 6.92
N LEU A 49 -8.24 3.06 7.67
CA LEU A 49 -8.07 2.14 8.79
C LEU A 49 -8.50 0.73 8.38
N GLY A 50 -7.58 -0.21 8.51
CA GLY A 50 -7.86 -1.63 8.38
C GLY A 50 -8.41 -2.20 9.67
N CYS A 51 -9.59 -2.81 9.63
CA CYS A 51 -10.28 -3.44 10.75
C CYS A 51 -10.34 -4.97 10.58
N TRP A 52 -9.83 -5.71 11.57
CA TRP A 52 -9.82 -7.18 11.54
C TRP A 52 -10.97 -7.84 12.29
N HIS A 53 -11.85 -7.07 12.93
CA HIS A 53 -12.98 -7.62 13.68
C HIS A 53 -14.31 -7.23 13.03
N ALA A 54 -15.04 -8.19 12.46
CA ALA A 54 -16.24 -7.93 11.66
C ALA A 54 -17.31 -7.11 12.41
N ALA A 55 -17.60 -7.48 13.67
CA ALA A 55 -18.57 -6.74 14.48
C ALA A 55 -18.14 -5.28 14.76
N GLU A 56 -16.83 -5.02 14.86
CA GLU A 56 -16.32 -3.67 15.07
C GLU A 56 -16.32 -2.89 13.76
N LEU A 57 -15.99 -3.52 12.63
CA LEU A 57 -16.11 -2.91 11.31
C LEU A 57 -17.54 -2.43 11.05
N GLU A 58 -18.54 -3.27 11.30
CA GLU A 58 -19.95 -2.89 11.12
C GLU A 58 -20.33 -1.72 12.03
N ARG A 59 -19.93 -1.77 13.30
CA ARG A 59 -20.20 -0.72 14.28
C ARG A 59 -19.54 0.60 13.90
N LEU A 60 -18.22 0.57 13.65
CA LEU A 60 -17.39 1.74 13.35
C LEU A 60 -17.74 2.35 11.98
N GLY A 61 -18.22 1.54 11.03
CA GLY A 61 -18.67 2.00 9.72
C GLY A 61 -20.00 2.76 9.73
N ARG A 62 -20.74 2.79 10.85
CA ARG A 62 -22.01 3.53 10.94
C ARG A 62 -21.76 5.04 10.88
N GLU A 63 -22.52 5.73 10.04
CA GLU A 63 -22.31 7.14 9.72
C GLU A 63 -22.13 8.05 10.95
N PRO A 64 -23.02 8.04 11.97
CA PRO A 64 -22.87 8.97 13.10
C PRO A 64 -21.57 8.77 13.88
N LEU A 65 -21.12 7.52 14.01
CA LEU A 65 -19.90 7.18 14.72
C LEU A 65 -18.67 7.54 13.88
N ARG A 66 -18.70 7.20 12.59
CA ARG A 66 -17.63 7.53 11.65
C ARG A 66 -17.42 9.03 11.53
N SER A 67 -18.48 9.84 11.37
CA SER A 67 -18.35 11.31 11.27
C SER A 67 -17.82 11.92 12.56
N GLN A 68 -18.21 11.39 13.73
CA GLN A 68 -17.67 11.85 15.02
C GLN A 68 -16.16 11.54 15.13
N LEU A 69 -15.74 10.34 14.72
CA LEU A 69 -14.33 9.96 14.69
C LEU A 69 -13.55 10.83 13.71
N GLU A 70 -14.10 11.07 12.52
CA GLU A 70 -13.52 11.92 11.47
C GLU A 70 -13.27 13.35 12.00
N GLU A 71 -14.29 13.97 12.60
CA GLU A 71 -14.18 15.32 13.18
C GLU A 71 -13.13 15.38 14.29
N ARG A 72 -13.11 14.38 15.18
CA ARG A 72 -12.19 14.35 16.32
C ARG A 72 -10.74 14.10 15.90
N LEU A 73 -10.52 13.14 14.99
CA LEU A 73 -9.20 12.88 14.43
C LEU A 73 -8.70 14.07 13.62
N GLY A 74 -9.55 14.70 12.81
CA GLY A 74 -9.20 15.90 12.05
C GLY A 74 -8.74 17.05 12.96
N LYS A 75 -9.44 17.29 14.08
CA LYS A 75 -9.00 18.26 15.10
C LYS A 75 -7.67 17.91 15.74
N LEU A 76 -7.41 16.63 16.03
CA LEU A 76 -6.16 16.19 16.64
C LEU A 76 -4.96 16.27 15.69
N LEU A 77 -5.21 16.07 14.40
CA LEU A 77 -4.21 16.15 13.34
C LEU A 77 -4.03 17.56 12.78
N GLU A 78 -4.94 18.48 13.12
CA GLU A 78 -5.06 19.83 12.56
C GLU A 78 -5.34 19.84 11.04
N GLU A 79 -6.13 18.87 10.59
CA GLU A 79 -6.34 18.55 9.17
C GLU A 79 -7.82 18.34 8.85
N LYS A 80 -8.21 18.63 7.61
CA LYS A 80 -9.48 18.12 7.07
C LYS A 80 -9.25 16.68 6.63
N ILE A 81 -9.89 15.72 7.29
CA ILE A 81 -9.69 14.32 6.97
C ILE A 81 -10.93 13.68 6.33
N GLU A 82 -10.72 12.62 5.57
CA GLU A 82 -11.74 11.64 5.16
C GLU A 82 -11.40 10.32 5.84
N LEU A 83 -12.31 9.80 6.66
CA LEU A 83 -12.05 8.55 7.36
C LEU A 83 -12.68 7.37 6.61
N VAL A 84 -11.85 6.46 6.14
CA VAL A 84 -12.27 5.18 5.57
C VAL A 84 -11.94 4.07 6.55
N ILE A 85 -12.93 3.25 6.93
CA ILE A 85 -12.73 2.06 7.75
C ILE A 85 -13.14 0.87 6.90
N THR A 86 -12.21 -0.06 6.71
CA THR A 86 -12.36 -1.19 5.79
C THR A 86 -11.91 -2.49 6.45
N ARG A 87 -12.22 -3.63 5.83
CA ARG A 87 -11.78 -4.95 6.31
C ARG A 87 -10.27 -5.12 6.12
N TRP A 88 -9.57 -5.72 7.08
CA TRP A 88 -8.14 -5.98 7.00
C TRP A 88 -7.70 -7.32 7.62
N PRO A 89 -6.82 -8.08 6.95
CA PRO A 89 -6.46 -7.94 5.54
C PRO A 89 -7.67 -8.20 4.63
N GLY A 90 -7.57 -7.74 3.37
CA GLY A 90 -8.55 -8.07 2.33
C GLY A 90 -8.74 -9.59 2.29
N GLY A 91 -9.99 -10.05 2.38
CA GLY A 91 -10.28 -11.48 2.31
C GLY A 91 -9.80 -12.33 3.49
N PHE A 92 -9.83 -11.83 4.74
CA PHE A 92 -9.69 -12.69 5.94
C PHE A 92 -10.34 -14.04 5.69
N LEU A 93 -9.51 -15.09 5.71
CA LEU A 93 -9.82 -16.50 5.48
C LEU A 93 -11.31 -16.69 5.71
N ASP A 94 -12.08 -16.93 4.65
CA ASP A 94 -13.45 -17.40 4.82
C ASP A 94 -13.38 -18.45 5.93
N GLU A 95 -14.04 -18.24 7.07
CA GLU A 95 -13.88 -19.17 8.21
C GLU A 95 -14.24 -20.61 7.76
N ARG A 96 -15.03 -20.69 6.68
CA ARG A 96 -15.36 -21.89 5.90
C ARG A 96 -14.19 -22.52 5.14
N ALA A 97 -13.18 -21.77 4.72
CA ALA A 97 -11.95 -22.30 4.14
C ALA A 97 -11.01 -22.90 5.20
N SER A 98 -11.23 -22.59 6.48
CA SER A 98 -10.54 -23.20 7.62
C SER A 98 -11.30 -24.38 8.23
N GLU A 99 -12.53 -24.66 7.79
CA GLU A 99 -13.13 -25.97 8.06
C GLU A 99 -12.27 -27.02 7.34
N PRO A 100 -11.64 -27.97 8.05
CA PRO A 100 -10.90 -29.02 7.40
C PRO A 100 -11.89 -29.72 6.46
N ARG A 101 -11.66 -29.61 5.14
CA ARG A 101 -12.34 -30.47 4.18
C ARG A 101 -12.04 -31.89 4.63
N VAL A 102 -12.99 -32.51 5.31
CA VAL A 102 -12.89 -33.91 5.75
C VAL A 102 -12.83 -34.72 4.48
N ALA A 103 -11.60 -35.00 4.04
CA ALA A 103 -11.32 -35.86 2.93
C ALA A 103 -11.68 -37.29 3.36
N GLY A 104 -12.89 -37.72 3.02
CA GLY A 104 -13.29 -39.11 3.09
C GLY A 104 -14.15 -39.48 4.29
N GLU A 105 -15.46 -39.28 4.16
CA GLU A 105 -16.41 -40.26 4.66
C GLU A 105 -16.29 -41.53 3.81
N THR A 106 -15.33 -42.38 4.14
CA THR A 106 -15.48 -43.83 3.94
C THR A 106 -15.72 -44.41 5.32
N GLY A 107 -16.97 -44.82 5.58
CA GLY A 107 -17.44 -45.20 6.89
C GLY A 107 -16.62 -46.28 7.60
N ALA A 108 -16.41 -46.05 8.89
CA ALA A 108 -16.40 -47.08 9.92
C ALA A 108 -16.81 -46.45 11.27
N SER A 109 -17.68 -47.16 11.98
CA SER A 109 -18.38 -46.82 13.22
C SER A 109 -17.48 -46.71 14.47
N PRO A 110 -18.01 -46.26 15.62
CA PRO A 110 -17.33 -45.41 16.58
C PRO A 110 -16.92 -46.12 17.87
N ALA A 111 -15.92 -45.58 18.56
CA ALA A 111 -15.86 -45.46 20.02
C ALA A 111 -14.48 -44.93 20.41
N GLU A 112 -14.42 -43.69 20.89
CA GLU A 112 -13.73 -43.31 22.13
C GLU A 112 -13.90 -41.80 22.33
N SER A 113 -14.70 -41.47 23.34
CA SER A 113 -15.00 -40.12 23.80
C SER A 113 -13.72 -39.48 24.35
N ASN A 114 -13.09 -38.64 23.55
CA ASN A 114 -12.12 -37.69 24.06
C ASN A 114 -12.91 -36.40 24.34
N ASP A 115 -13.33 -36.22 25.59
CA ASP A 115 -13.83 -34.96 26.13
C ASP A 115 -12.66 -33.97 26.16
N GLY A 116 -12.21 -33.57 24.97
CA GLY A 116 -11.16 -32.60 24.76
C GLY A 116 -11.64 -31.26 25.28
N ASP A 117 -11.06 -30.86 26.40
CA ASP A 117 -11.25 -29.61 27.10
C ASP A 117 -11.17 -28.39 26.16
N LEU A 118 -12.32 -27.96 25.64
CA LEU A 118 -12.47 -26.82 24.72
C LEU A 118 -12.34 -25.46 25.45
N SER A 119 -12.13 -25.43 26.77
CA SER A 119 -12.02 -24.18 27.53
C SER A 119 -10.68 -23.47 27.37
N ASN A 120 -9.74 -23.99 26.58
CA ASN A 120 -8.42 -23.36 26.35
C ASN A 120 -8.29 -22.60 25.02
N LEU A 121 -9.37 -22.46 24.23
CA LEU A 121 -9.36 -21.66 22.99
C LEU A 121 -9.87 -20.22 23.17
N GLU A 122 -10.34 -19.84 24.35
CA GLU A 122 -10.95 -18.52 24.58
C GLU A 122 -9.93 -17.37 24.79
N ASP A 123 -8.62 -17.67 24.87
CA ASP A 123 -7.55 -16.67 25.06
C ASP A 123 -6.51 -16.68 23.91
N ALA A 124 -6.90 -17.08 22.69
CA ALA A 124 -6.10 -16.70 21.53
C ALA A 124 -5.99 -15.17 21.55
N ASP A 125 -4.76 -14.64 21.52
CA ASP A 125 -4.46 -13.21 21.56
C ASP A 125 -4.95 -12.53 20.26
N LEU A 126 -6.28 -12.39 20.14
CA LEU A 126 -6.99 -11.76 19.03
C LEU A 126 -6.72 -10.23 18.98
N SER A 127 -5.79 -9.73 19.80
CA SER A 127 -5.45 -8.31 19.89
C SER A 127 -4.49 -7.86 18.79
N ALA A 128 -3.69 -8.77 18.23
CA ALA A 128 -2.72 -8.41 17.21
C ALA A 128 -3.37 -8.27 15.82
N PRO A 129 -3.06 -7.19 15.06
CA PRO A 129 -3.46 -7.12 13.66
C PRO A 129 -2.80 -8.28 12.89
N PRO A 130 -3.50 -8.90 11.94
CA PRO A 130 -2.89 -9.92 11.11
C PRO A 130 -1.74 -9.33 10.30
N ASP A 131 -0.63 -10.06 10.28
CA ASP A 131 0.53 -9.74 9.45
C ASP A 131 0.38 -10.42 8.08
N PRO A 132 0.27 -9.66 6.97
CA PRO A 132 0.21 -10.25 5.63
C PRO A 132 1.43 -11.12 5.29
N LEU A 133 2.57 -10.91 5.95
CA LEU A 133 3.81 -11.66 5.73
C LEU A 133 3.90 -12.94 6.57
N ALA A 134 2.91 -13.23 7.43
CA ALA A 134 2.92 -14.42 8.26
C ALA A 134 3.16 -15.70 7.42
N GLY A 135 4.10 -16.52 7.87
CA GLY A 135 4.50 -17.79 7.24
C GLY A 135 5.49 -17.66 6.07
N LEU A 136 5.91 -16.45 5.70
CA LEU A 136 6.91 -16.26 4.65
C LEU A 136 8.35 -16.41 5.18
N PRO A 137 9.31 -16.78 4.31
CA PRO A 137 10.72 -16.90 4.72
C PRO A 137 11.37 -15.53 4.98
N ALA A 138 12.50 -15.53 5.69
CA ALA A 138 13.15 -14.31 6.18
C ALA A 138 13.65 -13.37 5.07
N ASP A 139 14.03 -13.90 3.91
CA ASP A 139 14.40 -13.12 2.72
C ASP A 139 13.19 -12.34 2.16
N ALA A 140 12.01 -12.96 2.14
CA ALA A 140 10.76 -12.30 1.76
C ALA A 140 10.42 -11.16 2.73
N HIS A 141 10.58 -11.38 4.04
CA HIS A 141 10.41 -10.32 5.04
C HIS A 141 11.39 -9.15 4.84
N ALA A 142 12.66 -9.44 4.54
CA ALA A 142 13.66 -8.42 4.29
C ALA A 142 13.33 -7.58 3.04
N GLU A 143 12.82 -8.20 1.99
CA GLU A 143 12.37 -7.51 0.77
C GLU A 143 11.12 -6.65 1.04
N ALA A 144 10.11 -7.23 1.70
CA ALA A 144 8.85 -6.56 2.06
C ALA A 144 9.02 -5.41 3.07
N ALA A 145 10.13 -5.39 3.83
CA ALA A 145 10.46 -4.28 4.72
C ALA A 145 10.64 -2.95 3.96
N LYS A 146 10.89 -3.01 2.65
CA LYS A 146 10.99 -1.83 1.78
C LYS A 146 9.62 -1.25 1.42
N CYS A 147 8.53 -2.05 1.47
CA CYS A 147 7.18 -1.58 1.20
C CYS A 147 6.79 -0.44 2.17
N GLU A 148 6.13 0.57 1.62
CA GLU A 148 5.78 1.80 2.34
C GLU A 148 4.40 1.74 3.01
N SER A 149 3.53 0.84 2.56
CA SER A 149 2.20 0.63 3.15
C SER A 149 1.91 -0.84 3.48
N ALA A 150 0.90 -1.06 4.33
CA ALA A 150 0.45 -2.41 4.64
C ALA A 150 -0.16 -3.08 3.41
N ILE A 151 -0.87 -2.32 2.57
CA ILE A 151 -1.47 -2.79 1.32
C ILE A 151 -0.39 -3.29 0.35
N GLN A 152 0.72 -2.57 0.21
CA GLN A 152 1.87 -3.04 -0.57
C GLN A 152 2.43 -4.36 -0.03
N ARG A 153 2.52 -4.52 1.29
CA ARG A 153 2.95 -5.80 1.89
C ARG A 153 1.98 -6.93 1.62
N LEU A 154 0.67 -6.66 1.62
CA LEU A 154 -0.36 -7.62 1.23
C LEU A 154 -0.16 -8.08 -0.21
N PHE A 155 -0.03 -7.13 -1.15
CA PHE A 155 0.25 -7.43 -2.56
C PHE A 155 1.51 -8.29 -2.73
N PHE A 156 2.63 -7.86 -2.12
CA PHE A 156 3.89 -8.59 -2.16
C PHE A 156 3.76 -10.01 -1.60
N ALA A 157 3.10 -10.16 -0.45
CA ALA A 157 2.96 -11.45 0.19
C ALA A 157 2.17 -12.42 -0.68
N THR A 158 1.08 -11.97 -1.30
CA THR A 158 0.28 -12.75 -2.24
C THR A 158 1.10 -13.15 -3.46
N ALA A 159 1.79 -12.18 -4.10
CA ALA A 159 2.68 -12.45 -5.24
C ALA A 159 3.78 -13.47 -4.90
N TYR A 160 4.42 -13.34 -3.73
CA TYR A 160 5.49 -14.23 -3.30
C TYR A 160 5.00 -15.67 -3.10
N ARG A 161 3.83 -15.85 -2.47
CA ARG A 161 3.19 -17.17 -2.29
C ARG A 161 2.88 -17.87 -3.61
N ARG A 162 2.58 -17.09 -4.65
CA ARG A 162 2.38 -17.57 -6.03
C ARG A 162 3.67 -17.83 -6.80
N GLY A 163 4.83 -17.65 -6.17
CA GLY A 163 6.12 -17.96 -6.78
C GLY A 163 6.75 -16.78 -7.52
N LEU A 164 6.10 -15.61 -7.56
CA LEU A 164 6.71 -14.41 -8.12
C LEU A 164 7.88 -13.92 -7.24
N ARG A 165 8.91 -13.35 -7.86
CA ARG A 165 10.12 -12.85 -7.18
C ARG A 165 10.32 -11.37 -7.51
N LEU A 166 9.32 -10.59 -7.11
CA LEU A 166 9.31 -9.14 -7.31
C LEU A 166 10.34 -8.45 -6.40
N VAL A 167 11.02 -7.45 -6.94
CA VAL A 167 11.89 -6.54 -6.19
C VAL A 167 11.08 -5.32 -5.77
N CYS A 168 11.08 -4.99 -4.49
CA CYS A 168 10.36 -3.86 -3.93
C CYS A 168 11.15 -2.55 -4.08
N GLN A 169 10.44 -1.45 -4.36
CA GLN A 169 10.99 -0.08 -4.41
C GLN A 169 12.18 0.04 -5.39
N TYR A 170 11.97 -0.41 -6.63
CA TYR A 170 13.02 -0.50 -7.65
C TYR A 170 13.11 0.78 -8.50
N ASP A 171 14.31 1.37 -8.59
CA ASP A 171 14.56 2.58 -9.36
C ASP A 171 14.66 2.30 -10.87
N VAL A 172 13.87 3.01 -11.68
CA VAL A 172 13.91 3.02 -13.15
C VAL A 172 13.87 4.45 -13.64
N LEU A 173 14.91 4.91 -14.35
CA LEU A 173 15.09 6.32 -14.71
C LEU A 173 15.06 7.23 -13.47
N ILE A 174 14.15 8.20 -13.45
CA ILE A 174 13.87 9.09 -12.31
C ILE A 174 12.75 8.56 -11.40
N TYR A 175 12.16 7.42 -11.76
CA TYR A 175 11.02 6.85 -11.08
C TYR A 175 11.44 5.72 -10.14
N ARG A 176 10.60 5.44 -9.13
CA ARG A 176 10.74 4.29 -8.23
C ARG A 176 9.45 3.51 -8.28
N LEU A 177 9.52 2.28 -8.78
CA LEU A 177 8.40 1.35 -8.87
C LEU A 177 8.21 0.63 -7.54
N ASP A 178 6.98 0.45 -7.08
CA ASP A 178 6.69 -0.32 -5.89
C ASP A 178 7.16 -1.77 -6.00
N PHE A 179 6.94 -2.38 -7.16
CA PHE A 179 7.36 -3.75 -7.47
C PHE A 179 7.91 -3.86 -8.89
N ALA A 180 8.93 -4.71 -9.07
CA ALA A 180 9.51 -4.98 -10.38
C ALA A 180 9.91 -6.46 -10.56
N ASP A 181 9.54 -7.04 -11.70
CA ASP A 181 10.19 -8.23 -12.25
C ASP A 181 11.26 -7.80 -13.25
N LEU A 182 12.53 -7.96 -12.86
CA LEU A 182 13.67 -7.51 -13.65
C LEU A 182 13.92 -8.39 -14.89
N SER A 183 13.47 -9.65 -14.87
CA SER A 183 13.67 -10.57 -15.97
C SER A 183 12.74 -10.24 -17.14
N ALA A 184 11.51 -9.84 -16.82
CA ALA A 184 10.47 -9.50 -17.77
C ALA A 184 10.34 -8.01 -18.08
N THR A 185 11.03 -7.13 -17.32
CA THR A 185 10.82 -5.66 -17.30
C THR A 185 9.36 -5.29 -17.09
N VAL A 186 8.74 -5.97 -16.12
CA VAL A 186 7.37 -5.69 -15.68
C VAL A 186 7.44 -4.97 -14.34
N GLY A 187 6.65 -3.92 -14.18
CA GLY A 187 6.47 -3.19 -12.95
C GLY A 187 5.02 -3.23 -12.47
N ALA A 188 4.82 -3.10 -11.16
CA ALA A 188 3.52 -2.84 -10.58
C ALA A 188 3.62 -1.71 -9.55
N GLU A 189 2.59 -0.87 -9.52
CA GLU A 189 2.45 0.29 -8.64
C GLU A 189 1.14 0.21 -7.87
N VAL A 190 1.19 0.42 -6.56
CA VAL A 190 -0.01 0.51 -5.70
C VAL A 190 -0.15 1.96 -5.26
N SER A 191 -0.97 2.72 -5.99
CA SER A 191 -1.05 4.17 -5.90
C SER A 191 -2.33 4.63 -5.21
N GLY A 192 -2.16 5.37 -4.12
CA GLY A 192 -3.25 6.02 -3.40
C GLY A 192 -4.34 5.05 -2.94
N TRP A 193 -5.39 5.55 -2.31
CA TRP A 193 -6.53 4.72 -1.94
C TRP A 193 -7.52 4.56 -3.10
N ASP A 194 -7.83 5.65 -3.81
CA ASP A 194 -8.87 5.70 -4.84
C ASP A 194 -8.41 6.50 -6.06
N TRP A 195 -7.16 6.26 -6.46
CA TRP A 195 -6.45 6.98 -7.53
C TRP A 195 -7.31 7.14 -8.81
N HIS A 196 -8.03 6.10 -9.24
CA HIS A 196 -8.82 6.12 -10.47
C HIS A 196 -9.96 7.12 -10.48
N ARG A 197 -10.58 7.40 -9.31
CA ARG A 197 -11.68 8.35 -9.22
C ARG A 197 -11.23 9.78 -8.99
N ARG A 198 -9.97 9.97 -8.58
CA ARG A 198 -9.47 11.22 -8.00
C ARG A 198 -8.21 11.76 -8.70
N SER A 199 -7.83 11.15 -9.83
CA SER A 199 -6.68 11.56 -10.64
C SER A 199 -6.79 13.04 -11.01
N GLN A 200 -5.72 13.79 -10.73
CA GLN A 200 -5.58 15.18 -11.13
C GLN A 200 -5.73 15.30 -12.66
N PRO A 201 -6.46 16.31 -13.17
CA PRO A 201 -6.35 16.70 -14.57
C PRO A 201 -4.93 17.27 -14.81
N GLY A 202 -4.07 16.56 -15.54
CA GLY A 202 -2.81 17.12 -16.05
C GLY A 202 -1.56 16.28 -15.86
N ILE A 203 -1.41 15.53 -14.76
CA ILE A 203 -0.31 14.57 -14.58
C ILE A 203 -0.87 13.19 -14.91
N THR A 204 -0.83 12.85 -16.20
CA THR A 204 -1.36 11.56 -16.63
C THR A 204 -0.31 10.48 -16.41
N PRO A 205 -0.65 9.33 -15.80
CA PRO A 205 0.22 8.15 -15.78
C PRO A 205 0.74 7.78 -17.16
N ARG A 206 0.02 8.21 -18.20
CA ARG A 206 0.37 8.05 -19.60
C ARG A 206 1.77 8.55 -19.94
N ASP A 207 2.20 9.71 -19.44
CA ASP A 207 3.55 10.21 -19.79
C ASP A 207 4.63 9.32 -19.14
N ARG A 208 4.43 8.96 -17.87
CA ARG A 208 5.29 8.01 -17.15
C ARG A 208 5.30 6.63 -17.80
N GLU A 209 4.15 6.12 -18.23
CA GLU A 209 4.01 4.86 -18.96
C GLU A 209 4.68 4.91 -20.33
N LEU A 210 4.57 6.04 -21.05
CA LEU A 210 5.25 6.25 -22.33
C LEU A 210 6.77 6.26 -22.16
N GLU A 211 7.29 6.97 -21.16
CA GLU A 211 8.72 7.01 -20.86
C GLU A 211 9.25 5.64 -20.44
N LEU A 212 8.60 4.98 -19.48
CA LEU A 212 8.98 3.63 -19.04
C LEU A 212 8.86 2.61 -20.19
N GLY A 213 7.79 2.70 -20.98
CA GLY A 213 7.58 1.88 -22.16
C GLY A 213 8.65 2.08 -23.23
N SER A 214 9.20 3.29 -23.38
CA SER A 214 10.33 3.56 -24.28
C SER A 214 11.62 2.86 -23.85
N GLU A 215 11.75 2.54 -22.57
CA GLU A 215 12.82 1.73 -21.99
C GLU A 215 12.44 0.23 -21.87
N GLY A 216 11.34 -0.18 -22.50
CA GLY A 216 10.87 -1.57 -22.55
C GLY A 216 10.12 -2.05 -21.32
N TRP A 217 9.75 -1.15 -20.40
CA TRP A 217 8.98 -1.52 -19.21
C TRP A 217 7.48 -1.57 -19.48
N GLN A 218 6.83 -2.60 -18.97
CA GLN A 218 5.37 -2.68 -18.88
C GLN A 218 4.98 -2.45 -17.43
N VAL A 219 4.24 -1.38 -17.13
CA VAL A 219 3.86 -1.05 -15.75
C VAL A 219 2.35 -1.12 -15.60
N ARG A 220 1.90 -1.81 -14.55
CA ARG A 220 0.50 -1.83 -14.15
C ARG A 220 0.29 -1.03 -12.86
N TRP A 221 -0.75 -0.20 -12.85
CA TRP A 221 -1.13 0.61 -11.70
C TRP A 221 -2.40 0.05 -11.09
N PHE A 222 -2.41 -0.06 -9.77
CA PHE A 222 -3.54 -0.48 -8.97
C PHE A 222 -3.85 0.59 -7.94
N ALA A 223 -5.13 0.84 -7.68
CA ALA A 223 -5.52 1.62 -6.50
C ALA A 223 -5.38 0.76 -5.24
N GLY A 224 -5.08 1.37 -4.09
CA GLY A 224 -5.05 0.66 -2.80
C GLY A 224 -6.38 -0.04 -2.48
N ALA A 225 -7.51 0.56 -2.83
CA ALA A 225 -8.82 -0.06 -2.70
C ALA A 225 -9.01 -1.27 -3.63
N GLU A 226 -8.46 -1.24 -4.85
CA GLU A 226 -8.51 -2.36 -5.80
C GLU A 226 -7.71 -3.56 -5.27
N VAL A 227 -6.49 -3.31 -4.78
CA VAL A 227 -5.67 -4.35 -4.15
C VAL A 227 -6.35 -4.92 -2.92
N LEU A 228 -7.03 -4.11 -2.11
CA LEU A 228 -7.71 -4.61 -0.94
C LEU A 228 -8.96 -5.45 -1.27
N ASP A 229 -9.69 -5.09 -2.32
CA ASP A 229 -10.89 -5.79 -2.78
C ASP A 229 -10.55 -7.13 -3.43
N ASP A 230 -9.54 -7.15 -4.33
CA ASP A 230 -9.13 -8.34 -5.06
C ASP A 230 -7.61 -8.37 -5.32
N VAL A 231 -6.83 -8.68 -4.27
CA VAL A 231 -5.37 -8.81 -4.39
C VAL A 231 -4.96 -9.93 -5.34
N GLU A 232 -5.72 -11.03 -5.40
CA GLU A 232 -5.40 -12.18 -6.26
C GLU A 232 -5.54 -11.82 -7.73
N GLY A 233 -6.65 -11.17 -8.11
CA GLY A 233 -6.84 -10.66 -9.47
C GLY A 233 -5.79 -9.61 -9.85
N CYS A 234 -5.36 -8.75 -8.91
CA CYS A 234 -4.26 -7.82 -9.17
C CYS A 234 -2.94 -8.57 -9.46
N VAL A 235 -2.65 -9.65 -8.73
CA VAL A 235 -1.46 -10.47 -8.95
C VAL A 235 -1.56 -11.26 -10.26
N ASP A 236 -2.74 -11.77 -10.63
CA ASP A 236 -2.99 -12.42 -11.94
C ASP A 236 -2.56 -11.51 -13.09
N VAL A 237 -2.95 -10.23 -13.04
CA VAL A 237 -2.60 -9.25 -14.08
C VAL A 237 -1.08 -9.10 -14.21
N VAL A 238 -0.34 -9.09 -13.10
CA VAL A 238 1.14 -8.99 -13.13
C VAL A 238 1.77 -10.27 -13.67
N GLU A 239 1.27 -11.43 -13.27
CA GLU A 239 1.73 -12.73 -13.77
C GLU A 239 1.53 -12.85 -15.29
N ASP A 240 0.36 -12.44 -15.80
CA ASP A 240 0.06 -12.43 -17.23
C ASP A 240 1.01 -11.53 -18.03
N LEU A 241 1.35 -10.35 -17.49
CA LEU A 241 2.32 -9.43 -18.11
C LEU A 241 3.73 -10.04 -18.17
N ILE A 242 4.15 -10.74 -17.10
CA ILE A 242 5.44 -11.44 -17.04
C ILE A 242 5.48 -12.57 -18.09
N ALA A 243 4.41 -13.36 -18.19
CA ALA A 243 4.28 -14.44 -19.16
C ALA A 243 4.28 -13.94 -20.62
N ALA A 244 3.54 -12.87 -20.90
CA ALA A 244 3.50 -12.24 -22.22
C ALA A 244 4.87 -11.68 -22.63
N SER A 245 5.57 -11.01 -21.70
CA SER A 245 6.91 -10.45 -21.93
C SER A 245 7.97 -11.52 -22.20
N SER A 246 7.85 -12.68 -21.54
CA SER A 246 8.72 -13.83 -21.77
C SER A 246 8.58 -14.43 -23.16
N THR A 247 7.39 -14.32 -23.77
CA THR A 247 7.10 -14.84 -25.11
C THR A 247 7.67 -13.93 -26.22
N LEU A 248 7.69 -12.62 -25.99
CA LEU A 248 8.19 -11.64 -26.96
C LEU A 248 9.71 -11.55 -27.03
N ARG A 249 10.40 -11.94 -25.95
CA ARG A 249 11.85 -12.01 -25.93
C ARG A 249 12.32 -13.30 -26.61
N SER A 250 12.41 -13.25 -27.94
CA SER A 250 13.22 -14.21 -28.67
C SER A 250 14.64 -14.21 -28.08
N PRO A 251 15.28 -15.37 -27.86
CA PRO A 251 16.59 -15.47 -27.20
C PRO A 251 17.76 -14.80 -27.94
N GLU A 252 17.52 -14.20 -29.11
CA GLU A 252 18.46 -13.31 -29.80
C GLU A 252 18.52 -11.94 -29.12
N VAL A 253 19.09 -11.93 -27.92
CA VAL A 253 19.96 -10.90 -27.31
C VAL A 253 19.66 -9.46 -27.74
N TYR A 254 18.67 -8.83 -27.10
CA TYR A 254 18.69 -7.38 -26.93
C TYR A 254 19.34 -7.04 -25.59
N HIS A 255 20.67 -6.96 -25.57
CA HIS A 255 21.36 -6.18 -24.55
C HIS A 255 21.34 -4.73 -25.01
N ASP A 256 20.47 -3.89 -24.44
CA ASP A 256 20.63 -2.46 -24.64
C ASP A 256 21.95 -2.01 -23.98
N PRO A 257 22.98 -1.66 -24.76
CA PRO A 257 24.26 -1.25 -24.20
C PRO A 257 24.16 0.13 -23.55
N ARG A 258 23.04 0.85 -23.70
CA ARG A 258 22.79 2.15 -23.06
C ARG A 258 22.22 1.98 -21.65
N ALA A 259 21.25 1.09 -21.43
CA ALA A 259 20.75 0.73 -20.10
C ALA A 259 21.88 0.27 -19.16
N LEU A 260 22.77 -0.62 -19.64
CA LEU A 260 23.94 -1.08 -18.88
C LEU A 260 24.95 0.06 -18.60
N ARG A 261 25.18 0.96 -19.57
CA ARG A 261 26.08 2.12 -19.38
C ARG A 261 25.50 3.14 -18.40
N ARG A 262 24.20 3.43 -18.44
CA ARG A 262 23.53 4.34 -17.49
C ARG A 262 23.52 3.76 -16.08
N ALA A 263 23.23 2.47 -15.91
CA ALA A 263 23.29 1.80 -14.61
C ALA A 263 24.71 1.82 -14.01
N GLN A 264 25.74 1.66 -14.84
CA GLN A 264 27.14 1.79 -14.43
C GLN A 264 27.53 3.25 -14.11
N GLN A 265 27.04 4.22 -14.88
CA GLN A 265 27.29 5.66 -14.64
C GLN A 265 26.65 6.14 -13.33
N MET A 266 25.40 5.73 -13.05
CA MET A 266 24.69 6.06 -11.81
C MET A 266 25.34 5.41 -10.58
N ARG A 267 25.87 4.19 -10.70
CA ARG A 267 26.68 3.55 -9.65
C ARG A 267 28.04 4.23 -9.45
N GLY A 268 28.65 4.76 -10.51
CA GLY A 268 29.89 5.54 -10.45
C GLY A 268 29.71 6.89 -9.75
N TYR A 269 28.59 7.58 -10.01
CA TYR A 269 28.28 8.89 -9.41
C TYR A 269 28.05 8.82 -7.89
N ARG A 270 27.43 7.74 -7.39
CA ARG A 270 27.27 7.52 -5.93
C ARG A 270 28.57 7.15 -5.21
N ARG A 271 29.62 6.69 -5.91
CA ARG A 271 30.91 6.27 -5.30
C ARG A 271 31.99 7.34 -5.32
N SER A 272 31.90 8.35 -6.17
CA SER A 272 32.96 9.33 -6.35
C SER A 272 33.03 10.40 -5.26
N GLY A 273 32.05 10.48 -4.34
CA GLY A 273 32.00 11.55 -3.33
C GLY A 273 31.98 12.96 -3.94
N ALA A 274 31.74 13.07 -5.25
CA ALA A 274 31.55 14.35 -5.91
C ALA A 274 30.29 14.95 -5.31
N ALA A 275 30.42 16.17 -4.77
CA ALA A 275 29.29 16.93 -4.26
C ALA A 275 28.17 16.87 -5.31
N THR A 276 27.02 16.34 -4.91
CA THR A 276 25.80 16.41 -5.71
C THR A 276 25.67 17.84 -6.20
N PRO A 277 25.63 18.11 -7.52
CA PRO A 277 25.21 19.41 -7.98
C PRO A 277 23.88 19.70 -7.28
N SER A 278 23.75 20.90 -6.70
CA SER A 278 22.50 21.31 -6.06
C SER A 278 21.37 20.89 -6.98
N PRO A 279 20.39 20.10 -6.48
CA PRO A 279 19.29 19.67 -7.31
C PRO A 279 18.71 20.93 -7.95
N GLU A 280 18.58 20.93 -9.28
CA GLU A 280 17.75 21.95 -9.90
C GLU A 280 16.39 21.90 -9.18
N PRO A 281 15.83 23.06 -8.79
CA PRO A 281 14.57 23.08 -8.07
C PRO A 281 13.56 22.26 -8.86
N SER A 282 12.84 21.40 -8.14
CA SER A 282 11.84 20.54 -8.75
C SER A 282 10.84 21.41 -9.52
N TRP A 283 10.18 20.86 -10.53
CA TRP A 283 9.16 21.62 -11.25
C TRP A 283 8.07 22.14 -10.28
N GLU A 284 7.81 21.44 -9.17
CA GLU A 284 6.92 21.87 -8.08
C GLU A 284 7.48 23.08 -7.33
N GLU A 285 8.78 23.11 -7.02
CA GLU A 285 9.44 24.27 -6.38
C GLU A 285 9.45 25.50 -7.30
N ARG A 286 9.58 25.30 -8.63
CA ARG A 286 9.49 26.40 -9.60
C ARG A 286 8.07 26.96 -9.72
N ASP A 287 7.04 26.10 -9.67
CA ASP A 287 5.63 26.53 -9.72
C ASP A 287 5.22 27.29 -8.43
N TRP A 288 5.81 26.93 -7.27
CA TRP A 288 5.64 27.69 -6.03
C TRP A 288 6.34 29.05 -6.07
N GLU A 289 7.58 29.13 -6.56
CA GLU A 289 8.28 30.42 -6.69
C GLU A 289 7.64 31.37 -7.73
N GLU A 290 6.99 30.84 -8.77
CA GLU A 290 6.22 31.64 -9.73
C GLU A 290 4.93 32.19 -9.12
N ARG A 291 4.21 31.40 -8.31
CA ARG A 291 3.01 31.88 -7.60
C ARG A 291 3.30 32.92 -6.54
N ASP A 292 4.38 32.78 -5.78
CA ASP A 292 4.78 33.78 -4.78
C ASP A 292 5.18 35.12 -5.44
N ARG A 293 5.75 35.09 -6.66
CA ARG A 293 6.01 36.33 -7.43
C ARG A 293 4.74 37.00 -7.94
N ASP A 294 3.77 36.21 -8.37
CA ASP A 294 2.49 36.74 -8.87
C ASP A 294 1.63 37.33 -7.74
N ASP A 295 1.66 36.74 -6.54
CA ASP A 295 0.98 37.29 -5.37
C ASP A 295 1.69 38.54 -4.82
N ALA A 296 3.03 38.60 -4.85
CA ALA A 296 3.77 39.80 -4.46
C ALA A 296 3.51 41.01 -5.39
N HIS A 297 3.17 40.78 -6.65
CA HIS A 297 2.80 41.85 -7.60
C HIS A 297 1.31 42.23 -7.57
N ARG A 298 0.49 41.52 -6.79
CA ARG A 298 -0.93 41.83 -6.63
C ARG A 298 -1.17 42.91 -5.58
N ASP A 299 -0.35 42.95 -4.54
CA ASP A 299 -0.44 43.95 -3.47
C ASP A 299 0.07 45.35 -3.87
N GLU A 300 0.85 45.48 -4.96
CA GLU A 300 1.36 46.78 -5.43
C GLU A 300 0.40 47.54 -6.37
N ARG A 301 -0.81 47.02 -6.65
CA ARG A 301 -1.78 47.65 -7.57
C ARG A 301 -3.00 48.27 -6.90
N ASP A 302 -3.12 48.17 -5.59
CA ASP A 302 -4.27 48.67 -4.82
C ASP A 302 -3.95 49.90 -3.92
N ASP A 303 -2.80 50.56 -4.13
CA ASP A 303 -2.45 51.90 -3.60
C ASP A 303 -2.40 52.95 -4.72
#